data_AF-A0A9X4PGU9-F1
#
_entry.id   AF-A0A9X4PGU9-F1
#
_cell.length_a   1.000
_cell.length_b   1.000
_cell.length_c   1.000
_cell.angle_alpha   90.00
_cell.angle_beta   90.00
_cell.angle_gamma   90.00
#
_symmetry.space_group_name_H-M   'P 1'
#
loop_
_entity.id
_entity.type
_entity.pdbx_description
1 polymer ?
#
loop_
_entity_poly.entity_id
_entity_poly.type
_entity_poly.pdbx_seq_one_letter_code
_entity_poly.pdbx_strand_id
1 'polypeptide(L)'
;MRALIFLVLLSLVSCTHTIHNHGAPGISVELWDKIKVGDDKEKVVHTLGSPILVSKFDENVWYYISYKIKQSNFLGKRKYSSKSLQISFDQ
;
A
#
# COMPACT_ATOMS: atom_id res chain seq x y z
N MET A 1 11.40 -46.88 7.19
CA MET A 1 10.13 -46.13 7.20
C MET A 1 10.22 -44.78 7.93
N ARG A 2 10.68 -44.70 9.18
CA ARG A 2 10.81 -43.42 9.92
C ARG A 2 11.65 -42.35 9.21
N ALA A 3 12.81 -42.69 8.67
CA ALA A 3 13.66 -41.74 7.93
C ALA A 3 13.00 -41.19 6.64
N LEU A 4 12.17 -42.00 5.99
CA LEU A 4 11.45 -41.62 4.77
C LEU A 4 10.32 -40.62 5.09
N ILE A 5 9.66 -40.82 6.24
CA ILE A 5 8.65 -39.90 6.78
C ILE A 5 9.30 -38.54 7.10
N PHE A 6 10.48 -38.52 7.72
CA PHE A 6 11.21 -37.28 7.99
C PHE A 6 11.61 -36.54 6.70
N LEU A 7 12.08 -37.25 5.66
CA LEU A 7 12.44 -36.63 4.38
C LEU A 7 11.25 -35.98 3.67
N VAL A 8 10.07 -36.62 3.72
CA VAL A 8 8.82 -36.06 3.17
C VAL A 8 8.40 -34.80 3.93
N LEU A 9 8.52 -34.79 5.26
CA LEU A 9 8.20 -33.62 6.09
C LEU A 9 9.08 -32.39 5.78
N LEU A 10 10.36 -32.57 5.45
CA LEU A 10 11.25 -31.46 5.08
C LEU A 10 10.91 -30.84 3.72
N SER A 11 10.22 -31.56 2.84
CA SER A 11 9.84 -31.05 1.51
C SER A 11 8.64 -30.10 1.50
N LEU A 12 7.95 -29.94 2.65
CA LEU A 12 6.79 -29.06 2.80
C LEU A 12 7.13 -27.60 3.11
N VAL A 13 8.42 -27.25 3.22
CA VAL A 13 8.84 -25.87 3.46
C VAL A 13 8.70 -25.05 2.16
N SER A 14 7.51 -24.53 1.92
CA SER A 14 7.17 -23.70 0.76
C SER A 14 7.92 -22.36 0.78
N CYS A 15 8.29 -21.86 -0.40
CA CYS A 15 8.68 -20.47 -0.58
C CYS A 15 7.47 -19.54 -0.34
N THR A 16 7.69 -18.44 0.37
CA THR A 16 6.68 -17.39 0.58
C THR A 16 6.88 -16.25 -0.42
N HIS A 17 5.81 -15.55 -0.77
CA HIS A 17 5.89 -14.34 -1.58
C HIS A 17 6.31 -13.14 -0.72
N THR A 18 7.18 -12.28 -1.26
CA THR A 18 7.51 -11.01 -0.61
C THR A 18 6.65 -9.90 -1.19
N ILE A 19 5.99 -9.15 -0.31
CA ILE A 19 5.20 -7.97 -0.68
C ILE A 19 5.87 -6.75 -0.06
N HIS A 20 6.26 -5.80 -0.90
CA HIS A 20 6.72 -4.48 -0.48
C HIS A 20 5.60 -3.47 -0.72
N ASN A 21 5.26 -2.69 0.29
CA ASN A 21 4.33 -1.56 0.18
C ASN A 21 5.10 -0.27 0.49
N HIS A 22 4.89 0.78 -0.30
CA HIS A 22 5.44 2.12 -0.06
C HIS A 22 4.33 3.16 -0.16
N GLY A 23 4.52 4.29 0.54
CA GLY A 23 3.53 5.35 0.62
C GLY A 23 2.32 4.95 1.46
N ALA A 24 1.12 5.32 1.02
CA ALA A 24 -0.12 5.03 1.73
C ALA A 24 -0.33 3.50 1.77
N PRO A 25 -0.40 2.85 2.95
CA PRO A 25 -0.56 1.40 3.03
C PRO A 25 -1.87 0.96 2.38
N GLY A 26 -1.97 -0.28 1.92
CA GLY A 26 -3.18 -0.77 1.24
C GLY A 26 -4.49 -0.54 2.02
N ILE A 27 -4.45 -0.63 3.35
CA ILE A 27 -5.58 -0.30 4.25
C ILE A 27 -6.07 1.15 4.09
N SER A 28 -5.16 2.11 3.83
CA SER A 28 -5.52 3.52 3.64
C SER A 28 -6.23 3.77 2.32
N VAL A 29 -5.92 2.99 1.27
CA VAL A 29 -6.59 3.10 -0.03
C VAL A 29 -8.06 2.71 0.09
N GLU A 30 -8.38 1.72 0.92
CA GLU A 30 -9.77 1.31 1.17
C GLU A 30 -10.57 2.39 1.92
N LEU A 31 -9.89 3.32 2.59
CA LEU A 31 -10.52 4.45 3.28
C LEU A 31 -10.77 5.65 2.36
N TRP A 32 -10.25 5.67 1.13
CA TRP A 32 -10.45 6.80 0.21
C TRP A 32 -11.92 7.06 -0.11
N ASP A 33 -12.75 6.01 -0.12
CA ASP A 33 -14.20 6.15 -0.33
C ASP A 33 -14.94 6.71 0.90
N LYS A 34 -14.23 6.97 2.02
CA LYS A 34 -14.80 7.53 3.26
C LYS A 34 -14.72 9.05 3.33
N ILE A 35 -13.91 9.68 2.48
CA ILE A 35 -13.88 11.14 2.34
C ILE A 35 -14.83 11.58 1.22
N LYS A 36 -15.32 12.81 1.30
CA LYS A 36 -16.24 13.40 0.32
C LYS A 36 -15.80 14.81 -0.07
N VAL A 37 -16.26 15.25 -1.24
CA VAL A 37 -16.13 16.65 -1.62
C VAL A 37 -16.83 17.53 -0.58
N GLY A 38 -16.13 18.53 -0.07
CA GLY A 38 -16.58 19.40 1.01
C GLY A 38 -16.05 19.03 2.41
N ASP A 39 -15.37 17.90 2.58
CA ASP A 39 -14.64 17.61 3.82
C ASP A 39 -13.44 18.57 3.96
N ASP A 40 -13.20 19.04 5.20
CA ASP A 40 -12.05 19.89 5.53
C ASP A 40 -10.75 19.10 5.72
N LYS A 41 -9.63 19.83 5.85
CA LYS A 41 -8.30 19.24 5.99
C LYS A 41 -8.22 18.34 7.22
N GLU A 42 -8.77 18.79 8.34
CA GLU A 42 -8.78 18.08 9.62
C GLU A 42 -9.51 16.73 9.51
N LYS A 43 -10.68 16.72 8.86
CA LYS A 43 -11.47 15.52 8.61
C LYS A 43 -10.73 14.54 7.71
N VAL A 44 -10.08 15.04 6.66
CA VAL A 44 -9.27 14.23 5.75
C VAL A 44 -8.08 13.61 6.51
N VAL A 45 -7.35 14.38 7.32
CA VAL A 45 -6.24 13.85 8.13
C VAL A 45 -6.73 12.83 9.16
N HIS A 46 -7.85 13.08 9.82
CA HIS A 46 -8.41 12.14 10.78
C HIS A 46 -8.82 10.81 10.13
N THR A 47 -9.27 10.85 8.87
CA THR A 47 -9.77 9.67 8.16
C THR A 47 -8.66 8.90 7.44
N LEU A 48 -7.75 9.62 6.76
CA LEU A 48 -6.73 9.04 5.88
C LEU A 48 -5.31 9.08 6.48
N GLY A 49 -5.10 9.85 7.54
CA GLY A 49 -3.78 10.23 8.05
C GLY A 49 -3.18 11.43 7.30
N SER A 50 -1.99 11.84 7.71
CA SER A 50 -1.26 12.92 7.04
C SER A 50 -0.94 12.58 5.59
N PRO A 51 -0.96 13.57 4.67
CA PRO A 51 -0.61 13.34 3.28
C PRO A 51 0.85 12.93 3.16
N ILE A 52 1.17 12.19 2.10
CA ILE A 52 2.55 11.78 1.81
C ILE A 52 3.34 12.96 1.24
N LEU A 53 2.65 13.76 0.43
CA LEU A 53 3.23 14.90 -0.26
C LEU A 53 2.21 16.03 -0.26
N VAL A 54 2.68 17.22 0.09
CA VAL A 54 2.01 18.49 -0.18
C VAL A 54 2.65 19.08 -1.43
N SER A 55 1.85 19.63 -2.35
CA SER A 55 2.36 20.23 -3.58
C SER A 55 3.30 21.40 -3.26
N LYS A 56 4.36 21.54 -4.06
CA LYS A 56 5.30 22.67 -3.95
C LYS A 56 4.75 23.96 -4.56
N PHE A 57 3.72 23.87 -5.37
CA PHE A 57 3.12 25.01 -6.08
C PHE A 57 1.88 25.56 -5.37
N ASP A 58 1.25 24.73 -4.54
CA ASP A 58 0.01 25.06 -3.83
C ASP A 58 -0.10 24.21 -2.55
N GLU A 59 -0.04 24.83 -1.38
CA GLU A 59 -0.12 24.14 -0.10
C GLU A 59 -1.48 23.47 0.17
N ASN A 60 -2.51 23.83 -0.62
CA ASN A 60 -3.85 23.27 -0.57
C ASN A 60 -4.03 22.05 -1.48
N VAL A 61 -2.96 21.58 -2.14
CA VAL A 61 -3.02 20.36 -2.96
C VAL A 61 -2.21 19.25 -2.32
N TRP A 62 -2.89 18.20 -1.89
CA TRP A 62 -2.31 17.07 -1.17
C TRP A 62 -2.37 15.80 -2.02
N TYR A 63 -1.36 14.95 -1.87
CA TYR A 63 -1.25 13.68 -2.58
C TYR A 63 -1.13 12.49 -1.62
N TYR A 64 -1.99 11.50 -1.84
CA TYR A 64 -1.93 10.19 -1.22
C TYR A 64 -1.60 9.16 -2.31
N ILE A 65 -0.42 8.59 -2.23
CA ILE A 65 0.12 7.67 -3.25
C ILE A 65 0.45 6.34 -2.60
N SER A 66 -0.14 5.26 -3.10
CA SER A 66 0.13 3.89 -2.64
C SER A 66 0.86 3.11 -3.73
N TYR A 67 1.98 2.49 -3.36
CA TYR A 67 2.72 1.58 -4.22
C TYR A 67 2.76 0.18 -3.61
N LYS A 68 2.48 -0.83 -4.44
CA LYS A 68 2.59 -2.23 -4.07
C LYS A 68 3.44 -2.97 -5.08
N ILE A 69 4.48 -3.62 -4.58
CA ILE A 69 5.38 -4.46 -5.36
C ILE A 69 5.21 -5.88 -4.84
N LYS A 70 4.68 -6.76 -5.68
CA LYS A 70 4.60 -8.19 -5.37
C LYS A 70 5.71 -8.93 -6.08
N GLN A 71 6.52 -9.67 -5.32
CA GLN A 71 7.57 -10.53 -5.84
C GLN A 71 7.23 -11.99 -5.52
N SER A 72 7.02 -12.79 -6.57
CA SER A 72 6.56 -14.17 -6.44
C SER A 72 7.65 -15.10 -5.84
N ASN A 73 8.89 -14.93 -6.26
CA ASN A 73 10.06 -15.64 -5.76
C ASN A 73 11.30 -14.77 -5.99
N PHE A 74 12.45 -15.15 -5.41
CA PHE A 74 13.66 -14.33 -5.41
C PHE A 74 14.13 -13.90 -6.82
N LEU A 75 13.98 -14.76 -7.83
CA LEU A 75 14.32 -14.49 -9.23
C LEU A 75 13.11 -14.10 -10.10
N GLY A 76 11.92 -13.99 -9.51
CA GLY A 76 10.68 -13.76 -10.23
C GLY A 76 10.50 -12.33 -10.70
N LYS A 77 9.73 -12.18 -11.77
CA LYS A 77 9.28 -10.85 -12.22
C LYS A 77 8.49 -10.15 -11.12
N ARG A 78 8.82 -8.89 -10.87
CA ARG A 78 8.11 -8.03 -9.93
C ARG A 78 6.84 -7.50 -10.58
N LYS A 79 5.70 -7.58 -9.88
CA LYS A 79 4.44 -6.95 -10.29
C LYS A 79 4.27 -5.65 -9.52
N TYR A 80 4.16 -4.55 -10.25
CA TYR A 80 3.99 -3.21 -9.71
C TYR A 80 2.52 -2.81 -9.81
N SER A 81 2.03 -2.13 -8.78
CA SER A 81 0.71 -1.50 -8.76
C SER A 81 0.84 -0.17 -8.04
N SER A 82 0.28 0.89 -8.63
CA SER A 82 0.21 2.20 -8.01
C SER A 82 -1.23 2.71 -8.03
N LYS A 83 -1.62 3.42 -6.98
CA LYS A 83 -2.85 4.19 -6.91
C LYS A 83 -2.51 5.56 -6.34
N SER A 84 -3.11 6.60 -6.88
CA SER A 84 -2.92 7.98 -6.42
C SER A 84 -4.26 8.67 -6.25
N LEU A 85 -4.38 9.42 -5.17
CA LEU A 85 -5.46 10.34 -4.88
C LEU A 85 -4.86 11.73 -4.70
N GLN A 86 -5.38 12.68 -5.47
CA GLN A 86 -5.11 14.10 -5.30
C GLN A 86 -6.34 14.74 -4.66
N ILE A 87 -6.13 15.55 -3.63
CA ILE A 87 -7.17 16.35 -2.98
C ILE A 87 -6.76 17.81 -3.09
N SER A 88 -7.66 18.64 -3.58
CA SER A 88 -7.50 20.09 -3.67
C SER A 88 -8.51 20.74 -2.74
N PHE A 89 -8.04 21.66 -1.90
CA PHE A 89 -8.87 22.44 -0.98
C PHE A 89 -9.03 23.87 -1.50
N ASP A 90 -10.20 24.47 -1.28
CA ASP A 90 -10.54 25.79 -1.85
C ASP A 90 -9.82 26.94 -1.14
N GLN A 91 -9.59 26.85 0.18
CA GLN A 91 -8.64 27.61 1.00
C GLN A 91 -8.76 27.16 2.45
#